data_AF-A0A535WFH1-F1
#
_entry.id   AF-A0A535WFH1-F1
#
_cell.length_a   1.000
_cell.length_b   1.000
_cell.length_c   1.000
_cell.angle_alpha   90.00
_cell.angle_beta   90.00
_cell.angle_gamma   90.00
#
_symmetry.space_group_name_H-M   'P 1'
#
loop_
_entity.id
_entity.type
_entity.pdbx_description
1 polymer ?
#
loop_
_entity_poly.entity_id
_entity_poly.type
_entity_poly.pdbx_seq_one_letter_code
_entity_poly.pdbx_strand_id
1 'polypeptide(L)'
;MLRAFIAAGGVLLVACGAGPTTAAKPAPSPPPTPVNCSERLSGGGPLQAHLTGLGVSGDKLLVDFDTSTPGYLVLPQASTDFIASPSGLPVHLAGSSGASITLRHVPSGTFAGNRDLKPAGSVIKEARILQDFEGVLTIGIGLSRPACLGAPAPPSVTRFVVGF
;
A
#
# COMPACT_ATOMS: atom_id res chain seq x y z
N MET A 1 -38.93 50.51 74.87
CA MET A 1 -40.04 50.51 73.90
C MET A 1 -39.50 49.83 72.63
N LEU A 2 -40.13 48.91 71.90
CA LEU A 2 -41.39 48.18 71.98
C LEU A 2 -41.38 47.17 70.80
N ARG A 3 -41.74 45.91 71.07
CA ARG A 3 -42.37 44.88 70.21
C ARG A 3 -41.59 44.08 69.15
N ALA A 4 -41.72 42.77 69.36
CA ALA A 4 -41.54 41.63 68.46
C ALA A 4 -42.51 41.59 67.28
N PHE A 5 -42.23 40.76 66.26
CA PHE A 5 -43.20 39.82 65.66
C PHE A 5 -42.50 38.62 65.00
N ILE A 6 -43.10 37.45 65.20
CA ILE A 6 -42.76 36.11 64.71
C ILE A 6 -43.42 35.90 63.34
N ALA A 7 -42.78 35.14 62.43
CA ALA A 7 -43.52 34.33 61.45
C ALA A 7 -42.71 33.09 61.05
N ALA A 8 -43.35 31.94 61.21
CA ALA A 8 -42.89 30.60 60.87
C ALA A 8 -43.07 30.30 59.37
N GLY A 9 -42.26 29.39 58.84
CA GLY A 9 -42.44 28.84 57.49
C GLY A 9 -41.44 27.73 57.22
N GLY A 10 -41.79 26.49 57.60
CA GLY A 10 -41.03 25.31 57.27
C GLY A 10 -41.14 24.96 55.78
N VAL A 11 -40.03 24.53 55.18
CA VAL A 11 -40.02 23.83 53.89
C VAL A 11 -39.10 22.61 54.04
N LEU A 12 -39.73 21.45 53.94
CA LEU A 12 -39.16 20.12 53.86
C LEU A 12 -38.89 19.81 52.38
N LEU A 13 -37.64 19.63 51.93
CA LEU A 13 -37.36 18.96 50.65
C LEU A 13 -36.03 18.17 50.67
N VAL A 14 -36.20 16.84 50.75
CA VAL A 14 -35.57 15.77 49.96
C VAL A 14 -34.03 15.73 49.83
N ALA A 15 -33.44 14.74 50.53
CA ALA A 15 -32.10 14.23 50.24
C ALA A 15 -32.15 13.29 49.03
N CYS A 16 -31.36 13.56 47.99
CA CYS A 16 -31.08 12.63 46.89
C CYS A 16 -29.66 12.06 47.09
N GLY A 17 -29.56 10.76 47.33
CA GLY A 17 -28.30 10.07 47.59
C GLY A 17 -27.42 10.01 46.33
N ALA A 18 -26.14 10.35 46.49
CA ALA A 18 -25.12 10.11 45.48
C ALA A 18 -24.78 8.60 45.48
N GLY A 19 -25.29 7.87 44.49
CA GLY A 19 -24.84 6.51 44.21
C GLY A 19 -23.44 6.53 43.56
N PRO A 20 -22.56 5.55 43.86
CA PRO A 20 -21.24 5.49 43.26
C PRO A 20 -21.35 5.21 41.75
N THR A 21 -20.86 6.13 40.93
CA THR A 21 -20.72 5.92 39.48
C THR A 21 -19.57 4.94 39.24
N THR A 22 -19.88 3.68 38.95
CA THR A 22 -18.90 2.71 38.46
C THR A 22 -18.45 3.15 37.07
N ALA A 23 -17.19 3.59 36.96
CA ALA A 23 -16.55 3.85 35.67
C ALA A 23 -16.46 2.55 34.86
N ALA A 24 -17.17 2.46 33.75
CA ALA A 24 -17.06 1.34 32.83
C ALA A 24 -15.64 1.31 32.22
N LYS A 25 -14.94 0.19 32.41
CA LYS A 25 -13.64 -0.09 31.79
C LYS A 25 -13.79 -0.11 30.26
N PRO A 26 -12.91 0.55 29.47
CA PRO A 26 -12.98 0.47 28.01
C PRO A 26 -12.83 -0.98 27.54
N ALA A 27 -13.73 -1.41 26.66
CA ALA A 27 -13.65 -2.72 26.03
C ALA A 27 -12.41 -2.80 25.12
N PRO A 28 -11.73 -3.96 25.01
CA PRO A 28 -10.63 -4.14 24.07
C PRO A 28 -11.10 -3.89 22.64
N SER A 29 -10.34 -3.13 21.85
CA SER A 29 -10.61 -2.99 20.42
C SER A 29 -10.52 -4.35 19.71
N PRO A 30 -11.45 -4.69 18.82
CA PRO A 30 -11.35 -5.92 18.03
C PRO A 30 -10.07 -5.92 17.19
N PRO A 31 -9.50 -7.10 16.90
CA PRO A 31 -8.34 -7.23 16.03
C PRO A 31 -8.63 -6.59 14.65
N PRO A 32 -7.64 -5.94 14.01
CA PRO A 32 -7.82 -5.44 12.65
C PRO A 32 -8.16 -6.60 11.71
N THR A 33 -9.17 -6.41 10.87
CA THR A 33 -9.55 -7.39 9.85
C THR A 33 -8.42 -7.53 8.81
N PRO A 34 -8.17 -8.76 8.30
CA PRO A 34 -7.18 -8.95 7.24
C PRO A 34 -7.56 -8.14 5.99
N VAL A 35 -6.61 -7.36 5.46
CA VAL A 35 -6.76 -6.67 4.18
C VAL A 35 -6.64 -7.68 3.04
N ASN A 36 -7.70 -7.84 2.26
CA ASN A 36 -7.72 -8.70 1.06
C ASN A 36 -7.29 -7.90 -0.17
N CYS A 37 -6.02 -8.01 -0.54
CA CYS A 37 -5.44 -7.30 -1.68
C CYS A 37 -5.32 -8.23 -2.89
N SER A 38 -6.45 -8.66 -3.45
CA SER A 38 -6.52 -9.56 -4.61
C SER A 38 -6.80 -8.83 -5.93
N GLU A 39 -6.99 -7.51 -5.88
CA GLU A 39 -7.24 -6.70 -7.06
C GLU A 39 -6.05 -6.72 -8.02
N ARG A 40 -6.36 -6.83 -9.31
CA ARG A 40 -5.39 -6.84 -10.39
C ARG A 40 -5.58 -5.56 -11.19
N LEU A 41 -4.48 -4.99 -11.66
CA LEU A 41 -4.50 -3.80 -12.50
C LEU A 41 -3.91 -4.12 -13.87
N SER A 42 -4.57 -3.71 -14.94
CA SER A 42 -4.06 -3.87 -16.31
C SER A 42 -4.40 -2.64 -17.15
N GLY A 43 -3.64 -2.43 -18.22
CA GLY A 43 -3.82 -1.29 -19.11
C GLY A 43 -2.64 -1.13 -20.06
N GLY A 44 -2.44 0.10 -20.55
CA GLY A 44 -1.38 0.43 -21.50
C GLY A 44 -1.75 0.14 -22.96
N GLY A 45 -0.79 0.40 -23.86
CA GLY A 45 -0.97 0.26 -25.30
C GLY A 45 -0.12 -0.85 -25.95
N PRO A 46 -0.35 -1.13 -27.24
CA PRO A 46 0.43 -2.13 -28.00
C PRO A 46 1.75 -1.57 -28.55
N LEU A 47 2.04 -0.28 -28.33
CA LEU A 47 3.24 0.36 -28.83
C LEU A 47 4.46 -0.12 -28.06
N GLN A 48 5.57 -0.32 -28.79
CA GLN A 48 6.84 -0.62 -28.16
C GLN A 48 7.37 0.62 -27.43
N ALA A 49 7.94 0.40 -26.24
CA ALA A 49 8.55 1.47 -25.46
C ALA A 49 9.76 0.94 -24.70
N HIS A 50 10.89 1.64 -24.78
CA HIS A 50 12.11 1.27 -24.06
C HIS A 50 12.00 1.67 -22.59
N LEU A 51 12.44 0.78 -21.69
CA LEU A 51 12.61 1.13 -20.28
C LEU A 51 13.78 2.12 -20.14
N THR A 52 13.49 3.32 -19.65
CA THR A 52 14.48 4.39 -19.46
C THR A 52 14.77 4.67 -17.99
N GLY A 53 13.87 4.28 -17.09
CA GLY A 53 14.04 4.51 -15.65
C GLY A 53 13.26 3.52 -14.80
N LEU A 54 13.87 3.14 -13.68
CA LEU A 54 13.25 2.35 -12.63
C LEU A 54 13.60 3.00 -11.29
N GLY A 55 12.58 3.31 -10.48
CA GLY A 55 12.79 4.01 -9.21
C GLY A 55 11.70 3.71 -8.18
N VAL A 56 11.97 4.02 -6.92
CA VAL A 56 10.98 3.95 -5.84
C VAL A 56 10.94 5.30 -5.12
N SER A 57 9.73 5.82 -4.87
CA SER A 57 9.51 7.05 -4.11
C SER A 57 8.42 6.84 -3.07
N GLY A 58 8.81 6.77 -1.80
CA GLY A 58 7.92 6.33 -0.72
C GLY A 58 7.49 4.88 -0.97
N ASP A 59 6.18 4.64 -1.00
CA ASP A 59 5.58 3.33 -1.26
C ASP A 59 5.08 3.18 -2.72
N LYS A 60 5.71 3.91 -3.65
CA LYS A 60 5.38 3.87 -5.09
C LYS A 60 6.57 3.42 -5.94
N LEU A 61 6.35 2.45 -6.81
CA LEU A 61 7.26 2.13 -7.90
C LEU A 61 7.01 3.07 -9.07
N LEU A 62 8.09 3.58 -9.65
CA LEU A 62 8.12 4.41 -10.85
C LEU A 62 8.82 3.62 -11.96
N VAL A 63 8.15 3.50 -13.11
CA VAL A 63 8.70 2.86 -14.31
C VAL A 63 8.57 3.84 -15.46
N ASP A 64 9.71 4.26 -15.99
CA ASP A 64 9.81 5.27 -17.03
C ASP A 64 10.11 4.65 -18.38
N PHE A 65 9.46 5.20 -19.40
CA PHE A 65 9.57 4.80 -20.78
C PHE A 65 9.95 5.99 -21.67
N ASP A 66 10.46 5.70 -22.85
CA ASP A 66 10.85 6.72 -23.83
C ASP A 66 9.64 7.38 -24.54
N THR A 67 8.59 6.61 -24.83
CA THR A 67 7.53 7.01 -25.78
C THR A 67 6.13 6.90 -25.19
N SER A 68 5.77 5.76 -24.60
CA SER A 68 4.44 5.50 -24.05
C SER A 68 4.47 4.43 -22.97
N THR A 69 3.36 4.27 -22.26
CA THR A 69 3.18 3.20 -21.28
C THR A 69 2.78 1.93 -22.05
N PRO A 70 3.67 0.91 -22.09
CA PRO A 70 3.39 -0.34 -22.76
C PRO A 70 2.30 -1.13 -22.03
N GLY A 71 1.73 -2.13 -22.70
CA GLY A 71 0.74 -3.03 -22.10
C GLY A 71 1.26 -3.65 -20.81
N TYR A 72 0.49 -3.53 -19.71
CA TYR A 72 0.91 -3.97 -18.38
C TYR A 72 -0.15 -4.80 -17.66
N LEU A 73 0.32 -5.65 -16.75
CA LEU A 73 -0.49 -6.40 -15.79
C LEU A 73 0.22 -6.40 -14.43
N VAL A 74 -0.50 -6.02 -13.38
CA VAL A 74 -0.04 -6.03 -11.98
C VAL A 74 -0.83 -7.08 -11.20
N LEU A 75 -0.12 -7.99 -10.55
CA LEU A 75 -0.68 -9.06 -9.74
C LEU A 75 -0.06 -9.06 -8.34
N PRO A 76 -0.83 -8.77 -7.28
CA PRO A 76 -0.41 -9.06 -5.92
C PRO A 76 -0.27 -10.56 -5.68
N GLN A 77 0.61 -10.94 -4.75
CA GLN A 77 0.81 -12.32 -4.31
C GLN A 77 1.17 -12.39 -2.82
N ALA A 78 0.90 -13.55 -2.21
CA ALA A 78 1.07 -13.74 -0.77
C ALA A 78 2.53 -13.94 -0.31
N SER A 79 3.48 -14.15 -1.22
CA SER A 79 4.89 -14.42 -0.90
C SER A 79 5.84 -13.46 -1.63
N THR A 80 7.10 -13.43 -1.19
CA THR A 80 8.22 -12.75 -1.86
C THR A 80 9.07 -13.68 -2.72
N ASP A 81 8.58 -14.88 -2.98
CA ASP A 81 9.24 -15.88 -3.82
C ASP A 81 8.77 -15.74 -5.27
N PHE A 82 9.74 -15.68 -6.18
CA PHE A 82 9.52 -15.57 -7.61
C PHE A 82 10.44 -16.52 -8.36
N ILE A 83 10.12 -16.75 -9.62
CA ILE A 83 11.00 -17.45 -10.57
C ILE A 83 11.47 -16.43 -11.61
N ALA A 84 12.79 -16.24 -11.71
CA ALA A 84 13.37 -15.40 -12.74
C ALA A 84 13.29 -16.09 -14.11
N SER A 85 13.02 -15.32 -15.14
CA SER A 85 12.88 -15.81 -16.52
C SER A 85 13.84 -15.05 -17.44
N PRO A 86 14.47 -15.73 -18.42
CA PRO A 86 14.28 -17.13 -18.80
C PRO A 86 15.06 -18.14 -17.95
N SER A 87 15.86 -17.69 -16.97
CA SER A 87 16.80 -18.57 -16.23
C SER A 87 16.14 -19.73 -15.46
N GLY A 88 14.87 -19.60 -15.08
CA GLY A 88 14.16 -20.55 -14.23
C GLY A 88 14.63 -20.55 -12.76
N LEU A 89 15.56 -19.68 -12.39
CA LEU A 89 16.14 -19.66 -11.04
C LEU A 89 15.17 -19.03 -10.02
N PRO A 90 15.07 -19.60 -8.80
CA PRO A 90 14.30 -18.98 -7.75
C PRO A 90 14.95 -17.67 -7.30
N VAL A 91 14.12 -16.67 -7.05
CA VAL A 91 14.50 -15.36 -6.51
C VAL A 91 13.62 -15.05 -5.32
N HIS A 92 14.26 -14.81 -4.18
CA HIS A 92 13.60 -14.34 -2.98
C HIS A 92 13.85 -12.83 -2.81
N LEU A 93 12.78 -12.04 -2.71
CA LEU A 93 12.86 -10.60 -2.47
C LEU A 93 12.69 -10.27 -0.99
N ALA A 94 13.23 -9.14 -0.54
CA ALA A 94 13.00 -8.65 0.81
C ALA A 94 11.51 -8.39 1.09
N GLY A 95 11.01 -8.79 2.25
CA GLY A 95 9.62 -8.57 2.66
C GLY A 95 8.93 -9.86 3.13
N SER A 96 7.60 -9.83 3.16
CA SER A 96 6.73 -10.95 3.55
C SER A 96 5.54 -11.19 2.61
N SER A 97 5.32 -10.29 1.66
CA SER A 97 4.31 -10.41 0.59
C SER A 97 4.85 -9.78 -0.67
N GLY A 98 4.23 -10.01 -1.83
CA GLY A 98 4.78 -9.53 -3.08
C GLY A 98 3.77 -9.02 -4.08
N ALA A 99 4.29 -8.46 -5.16
CA ALA A 99 3.54 -8.18 -6.37
C ALA A 99 4.43 -8.41 -7.59
N SER A 100 3.85 -8.82 -8.71
CA SER A 100 4.53 -8.85 -10.01
C SER A 100 3.91 -7.82 -10.94
N ILE A 101 4.76 -7.19 -11.75
CA ILE A 101 4.37 -6.33 -12.85
C ILE A 101 4.95 -6.93 -14.11
N THR A 102 4.08 -7.32 -15.05
CA THR A 102 4.48 -7.79 -16.37
C THR A 102 4.17 -6.71 -17.40
N LEU A 103 5.21 -6.26 -18.10
CA LEU A 103 5.16 -5.28 -19.18
C LEU A 103 5.45 -5.98 -20.50
N ARG A 104 4.64 -5.71 -21.54
CA ARG A 104 4.75 -6.30 -22.88
C ARG A 104 5.11 -5.23 -23.90
N HIS A 105 5.80 -5.61 -24.97
CA HIS A 105 6.32 -4.68 -25.98
C HIS A 105 7.46 -3.80 -25.42
N VAL A 106 8.25 -4.32 -24.48
CA VAL A 106 9.45 -3.64 -23.96
C VAL A 106 10.71 -4.29 -24.55
N PRO A 107 11.43 -3.64 -25.47
CA PRO A 107 12.64 -4.21 -26.08
C PRO A 107 13.69 -4.60 -25.03
N SER A 108 14.13 -5.85 -25.10
CA SER A 108 14.93 -6.45 -24.02
C SER A 108 16.41 -6.06 -24.06
N GLY A 109 17.05 -6.02 -22.90
CA GLY A 109 18.51 -5.81 -22.79
C GLY A 109 18.98 -4.38 -23.09
N THR A 110 18.04 -3.41 -23.12
CA THR A 110 18.35 -2.01 -23.44
C THR A 110 18.52 -1.13 -22.21
N PHE A 111 18.02 -1.55 -21.05
CA PHE A 111 18.10 -0.78 -19.82
C PHE A 111 19.44 -0.95 -19.11
N ALA A 112 20.19 0.15 -18.97
CA ALA A 112 21.49 0.19 -18.31
C ALA A 112 21.44 0.64 -16.82
N GLY A 113 20.25 0.96 -16.29
CA GLY A 113 20.09 1.42 -14.91
C GLY A 113 20.13 0.29 -13.89
N ASN A 114 19.97 0.65 -12.60
CA ASN A 114 19.91 -0.33 -11.53
C ASN A 114 18.64 -1.20 -11.67
N ARG A 115 18.82 -2.53 -11.69
CA ARG A 115 17.77 -3.54 -11.89
C ARG A 115 17.30 -4.16 -10.58
N ASP A 116 17.88 -3.76 -9.44
CA ASP A 116 17.57 -4.25 -8.10
C ASP A 116 17.62 -3.08 -7.10
N LEU A 117 16.45 -2.59 -6.75
CA LEU A 117 16.24 -1.45 -5.85
C LEU A 117 15.85 -1.96 -4.46
N LYS A 118 16.61 -1.57 -3.43
CA LYS A 118 16.33 -1.88 -2.02
C LYS A 118 16.13 -0.58 -1.22
N PRO A 119 14.98 0.10 -1.37
CA PRO A 119 14.70 1.35 -0.69
C PRO A 119 14.49 1.14 0.82
N ALA A 120 14.71 2.18 1.62
CA ALA A 120 14.36 2.21 3.05
C ALA A 120 12.87 2.53 3.31
N GLY A 121 11.99 2.21 2.34
CA GLY A 121 10.56 2.51 2.38
C GLY A 121 9.80 1.72 3.44
N SER A 122 8.55 2.10 3.70
CA SER A 122 7.74 1.47 4.76
C SER A 122 7.07 0.17 4.26
N VAL A 123 6.54 0.21 3.03
CA VAL A 123 5.85 -0.90 2.37
C VAL A 123 6.77 -1.59 1.37
N ILE A 124 7.28 -0.88 0.36
CA ILE A 124 8.20 -1.47 -0.63
C ILE A 124 9.57 -1.70 0.03
N LYS A 125 10.02 -2.96 0.02
CA LYS A 125 11.31 -3.39 0.56
C LYS A 125 12.32 -3.76 -0.52
N GLU A 126 11.83 -4.24 -1.66
CA GLU A 126 12.66 -4.50 -2.83
C GLU A 126 11.84 -4.39 -4.11
N ALA A 127 12.45 -3.89 -5.19
CA ALA A 127 11.91 -3.99 -6.53
C ALA A 127 13.03 -4.45 -7.47
N ARG A 128 12.84 -5.60 -8.12
CA ARG A 128 13.86 -6.24 -8.95
C ARG A 128 13.28 -6.64 -10.30
N ILE A 129 14.02 -6.40 -11.37
CA ILE A 129 13.69 -6.95 -12.68
C ILE A 129 14.01 -8.46 -12.67
N LEU A 130 12.98 -9.28 -12.81
CA LEU A 130 13.02 -10.75 -12.80
C LEU A 130 13.06 -11.35 -14.21
N GLN A 131 12.57 -10.60 -15.20
CA GLN A 131 12.61 -10.99 -16.61
C GLN A 131 12.85 -9.75 -17.46
N ASP A 132 13.68 -9.90 -18.48
CA ASP A 132 13.87 -8.91 -19.54
C ASP A 132 14.28 -9.67 -20.80
N PHE A 133 13.28 -10.23 -21.46
CA PHE A 133 13.47 -11.21 -22.52
C PHE A 133 12.26 -11.22 -23.46
N GLU A 134 12.52 -11.29 -24.77
CA GLU A 134 11.51 -11.42 -25.83
C GLU A 134 10.38 -10.38 -25.77
N GLY A 135 10.71 -9.12 -25.49
CA GLY A 135 9.72 -8.05 -25.44
C GLY A 135 8.89 -8.03 -24.15
N VAL A 136 9.24 -8.88 -23.17
CA VAL A 136 8.57 -8.97 -21.87
C VAL A 136 9.54 -8.61 -20.76
N LEU A 137 9.13 -7.62 -19.97
CA LEU A 137 9.82 -7.16 -18.78
C LEU A 137 8.95 -7.49 -17.56
N THR A 138 9.47 -8.28 -16.63
CA THR A 138 8.79 -8.59 -15.37
C THR A 138 9.54 -7.99 -14.21
N ILE A 139 8.85 -7.23 -13.38
CA ILE A 139 9.39 -6.65 -12.14
C ILE A 139 8.70 -7.36 -10.97
N GLY A 140 9.48 -7.94 -10.07
CA GLY A 140 9.02 -8.42 -8.79
C GLY A 140 9.17 -7.34 -7.73
N ILE A 141 8.19 -7.24 -6.85
CA ILE A 141 8.18 -6.31 -5.73
C ILE A 141 8.05 -7.11 -4.45
N GLY A 142 8.97 -6.90 -3.53
CA GLY A 142 8.89 -7.37 -2.16
C GLY A 142 8.28 -6.29 -1.26
N LEU A 143 7.21 -6.65 -0.56
CA LEU A 143 6.41 -5.79 0.30
C LEU A 143 6.56 -6.25 1.76
N SER A 144 6.57 -5.30 2.70
CA SER A 144 6.67 -5.62 4.13
C SER A 144 5.48 -6.36 4.71
N ARG A 145 4.32 -6.27 4.03
CA ARG A 145 3.03 -6.85 4.40
C ARG A 145 2.13 -6.91 3.16
N PRO A 146 0.98 -7.61 3.20
CA PRO A 146 -0.05 -7.47 2.18
C PRO A 146 -0.47 -6.00 2.05
N ALA A 147 -0.49 -5.51 0.82
CA ALA A 147 -0.78 -4.13 0.49
C ALA A 147 -1.56 -4.06 -0.82
N CYS A 148 -2.58 -3.20 -0.86
CA CYS A 148 -3.54 -3.13 -1.95
C CYS A 148 -3.05 -2.10 -2.96
N LEU A 149 -3.34 -2.32 -4.24
CA LEU A 149 -2.96 -1.38 -5.28
C LEU A 149 -3.62 -0.03 -4.99
N GLY A 150 -2.81 1.01 -4.83
CA GLY A 150 -3.30 2.36 -4.65
C GLY A 150 -4.04 2.86 -5.89
N ALA A 151 -4.94 3.83 -5.71
CA ALA A 151 -5.62 4.48 -6.83
C ALA A 151 -4.59 4.99 -7.85
N PRO A 152 -4.77 4.69 -9.16
CA PRO A 152 -3.80 5.08 -10.17
C PRO A 152 -3.65 6.61 -10.19
N ALA A 153 -2.41 7.09 -10.23
CA ALA A 153 -2.14 8.50 -10.48
C ALA A 153 -2.68 8.91 -11.86
N PRO A 154 -3.00 10.19 -12.12
CA PRO A 154 -3.34 10.67 -13.45
C PRO A 154 -2.24 10.27 -14.45
N PRO A 155 -2.59 9.78 -15.65
CA PRO A 155 -1.62 9.15 -16.53
C PRO A 155 -0.61 10.16 -17.06
N SER A 156 0.67 9.94 -16.76
CA SER A 156 1.77 10.39 -17.64
C SER A 156 1.94 9.38 -18.75
N VAL A 157 2.01 9.83 -20.00
CA VAL A 157 2.11 8.93 -21.16
C VAL A 157 3.37 8.04 -21.06
N THR A 158 4.48 8.58 -20.55
CA THR A 158 5.79 7.93 -20.49
C THR A 158 6.19 7.39 -19.11
N ARG A 159 5.31 7.48 -18.10
CA ARG A 159 5.63 6.98 -16.76
C ARG A 159 4.45 6.21 -16.18
N PHE A 160 4.73 4.98 -15.80
CA PHE A 160 3.82 4.11 -15.07
C PHE A 160 4.15 4.18 -13.57
N VAL A 161 3.13 4.41 -12.75
CA VAL A 161 3.26 4.50 -11.29
C VAL A 161 2.29 3.54 -10.63
N VAL A 162 2.81 2.72 -9.71
CA VAL A 162 1.99 1.84 -8.88
C VAL A 162 2.36 2.02 -7.41
N GLY A 163 1.35 2.22 -6.58
CA GLY A 163 1.49 2.39 -5.13
C GLY A 163 0.92 1.21 -4.35
N PHE A 164 1.44 1.01 -3.14
CA PHE A 164 1.06 -0.04 -2.20
C PHE A 164 0.85 0.52 -0.79
#